data_AF-K5WD89-F1
#
_entry.id   AF-K5WD89-F1
#
_cell.length_a   1.000
_cell.length_b   1.000
_cell.length_c   1.000
_cell.angle_alpha   90.00
_cell.angle_beta   90.00
_cell.angle_gamma   90.00
#
_symmetry.space_group_name_H-M   'P 1'
#
loop_
_entity.id
_entity.type
_entity.pdbx_description
1 polymer ?
#
loop_
_entity_poly.entity_id
_entity_poly.type
_entity_poly.pdbx_seq_one_letter_code
_entity_poly.pdbx_strand_id
1 'polypeptide(L)'
;MAENQDSAALLNGSAMKPDAFDGTKSKYIAWKTQMKLYVVTQRKRLPEQFDRVLMILSYMKGGHAGEYVATFMKKYDADENSVIQTTKTLWEDLDRHFLIDEQAKAYDRLQAMQMGALSAQEFFSKFELCAFQANIHDFEAHFQELKSLLEKALRADIIRLLNIVGETHSPSGKDNSNLGSSRHKVHHEHRLA
;
A
#
# COMPACT_ATOMS: atom_id res chain seq x y z
N MET A 1 43.89 -11.57 30.73
CA MET A 1 42.91 -10.56 31.18
C MET A 1 42.81 -9.48 30.13
N ALA A 2 41.93 -9.65 29.15
CA ALA A 2 41.68 -8.66 28.10
C ALA A 2 40.25 -8.85 27.60
N GLU A 3 39.29 -8.40 28.40
CA GLU A 3 37.87 -8.39 28.01
C GLU A 3 37.12 -7.40 28.92
N ASN A 4 37.35 -6.10 28.69
CA ASN A 4 36.40 -5.08 29.16
C ASN A 4 36.59 -3.69 28.51
N GLN A 5 36.99 -3.63 27.24
CA GLN A 5 37.02 -2.37 26.49
C GLN A 5 35.85 -2.21 25.51
N ASP A 6 35.22 -3.31 25.05
CA ASP A 6 34.05 -3.23 24.16
C ASP A 6 32.75 -2.85 24.88
N SER A 7 32.59 -3.26 26.15
CA SER A 7 31.41 -2.95 26.97
C SER A 7 31.25 -1.45 27.26
N ALA A 8 32.35 -0.69 27.21
CA ALA A 8 32.37 0.75 27.47
C ALA A 8 32.00 1.58 26.22
N ALA A 9 32.14 1.03 25.01
CA ALA A 9 31.83 1.75 23.77
C ALA A 9 30.31 1.95 23.56
N LEU A 10 29.48 1.06 24.11
CA LEU A 10 28.01 1.17 24.05
C LEU A 10 27.42 2.25 24.99
N LEU A 11 28.21 2.73 25.97
CA LEU A 11 27.81 3.79 26.89
C LEU A 11 28.38 5.18 26.51
N ASN A 12 29.19 5.24 25.45
CA ASN A 12 29.61 6.50 24.87
C ASN A 12 28.50 6.99 23.92
N GLY A 13 27.90 8.14 24.24
CA GLY A 13 26.72 8.73 23.58
C GLY A 13 26.80 9.01 22.06
N SER A 14 27.76 8.44 21.35
CA SER A 14 27.86 8.40 19.89
C SER A 14 26.97 7.31 19.26
N ALA A 15 26.71 6.19 19.95
CA ALA A 15 25.96 5.06 19.38
C ALA A 15 24.43 5.31 19.25
N MET A 16 23.92 6.40 19.84
CA MET A 16 22.48 6.74 19.79
C MET A 16 22.17 7.96 18.91
N LYS A 17 23.17 8.57 18.27
CA LYS A 17 22.93 9.73 17.41
C LYS A 17 22.32 9.25 16.08
N PRO A 18 21.14 9.74 15.67
CA PRO A 18 20.52 9.34 14.42
C PRO A 18 21.32 9.81 13.22
N ASP A 19 21.19 9.07 12.11
CA ASP A 19 21.67 9.53 10.82
C ASP A 19 20.88 10.77 10.35
N ALA A 20 21.48 11.53 9.42
CA ALA A 20 20.75 12.59 8.73
C ALA A 20 19.70 11.97 7.79
N PHE A 21 18.52 12.60 7.71
CA PHE A 21 17.44 12.20 6.84
C PHE A 21 17.30 13.14 5.65
N ASP A 22 17.40 12.59 4.45
CA ASP A 22 17.34 13.30 3.16
C ASP A 22 15.92 13.36 2.56
N GLY A 23 14.94 12.75 3.22
CA GLY A 23 13.56 12.64 2.72
C GLY A 23 13.28 11.33 1.99
N THR A 24 14.25 10.41 1.88
CA THR A 24 14.05 9.12 1.21
C THR A 24 13.04 8.26 1.97
N LYS A 25 11.83 8.10 1.42
CA LYS A 25 10.72 7.38 2.08
C LYS A 25 11.06 5.97 2.56
N SER A 26 11.89 5.20 1.83
CA SER A 26 12.30 3.84 2.25
C SER A 26 13.19 3.82 3.50
N LYS A 27 13.87 4.92 3.81
CA LYS A 27 14.69 5.06 5.03
C LYS A 27 13.90 5.63 6.21
N TYR A 28 12.69 6.16 5.97
CA TYR A 28 11.96 6.98 6.93
C TYR A 28 11.62 6.23 8.24
N ILE A 29 11.11 5.00 8.17
CA ILE A 29 10.77 4.22 9.38
C ILE A 29 12.00 3.92 10.25
N ALA A 30 13.10 3.52 9.61
CA ALA A 30 14.35 3.25 10.31
C ALA A 30 14.89 4.52 11.00
N TRP A 31 14.96 5.62 10.25
CA TRP A 31 15.38 6.92 10.77
C TRP A 31 14.47 7.43 11.91
N LYS A 32 13.14 7.39 11.70
CA LYS A 32 12.15 7.80 12.71
C LYS A 32 12.33 7.05 14.02
N THR A 33 12.63 5.75 13.94
CA THR A 33 12.88 4.90 15.11
C THR A 33 14.13 5.35 15.86
N GLN A 34 15.26 5.53 15.16
CA GLN A 34 16.49 6.06 15.76
C GLN A 34 16.25 7.43 16.40
N MET A 35 15.56 8.33 15.69
CA MET A 35 15.29 9.69 16.15
C MET A 35 14.40 9.72 17.39
N LYS A 36 13.36 8.87 17.46
CA LYS A 36 12.52 8.75 18.67
C LYS A 36 13.32 8.31 19.89
N LEU A 37 14.19 7.31 19.75
CA LEU A 37 15.07 6.86 20.83
C LEU A 37 16.00 7.98 21.29
N TYR A 38 16.60 8.69 20.33
CA TYR A 38 17.46 9.83 20.65
C TYR A 38 16.71 10.94 21.39
N VAL A 39 15.51 11.32 20.93
CA VAL A 39 14.66 12.33 21.59
C VAL A 39 14.38 11.97 23.05
N VAL A 40 14.10 10.69 23.34
CA VAL A 40 13.86 10.23 24.71
C VAL A 40 15.07 10.49 25.61
N THR A 41 16.28 10.26 25.12
CA THR A 41 17.51 10.53 25.89
C THR A 41 17.80 12.01 26.12
N GLN A 42 17.31 12.87 25.24
CA GLN A 42 17.53 14.32 25.35
C GLN A 42 16.47 15.03 26.21
N ARG A 43 15.39 14.36 26.65
CA ARG A 43 14.28 14.98 27.40
C ARG A 43 14.70 15.78 28.63
N LYS A 44 15.73 15.32 29.36
CA LYS A 44 16.26 16.05 30.53
C LYS A 44 16.99 17.33 30.15
N ARG A 45 17.63 17.36 28.98
CA ARG A 45 18.41 18.51 28.48
C ARG A 45 17.55 19.50 27.70
N LEU A 46 16.55 19.00 27.01
CA LEU A 46 15.58 19.76 26.23
C LEU A 46 14.20 19.52 26.83
N PRO A 47 13.82 20.21 27.92
CA PRO A 47 12.55 20.01 28.61
C PRO A 47 11.36 20.48 27.77
N GLU A 48 11.55 21.52 26.94
CA GLU A 48 10.51 22.08 26.09
C GLU A 48 10.19 21.19 24.89
N GLN A 49 8.90 21.13 24.54
CA GLN A 49 8.44 20.34 23.40
C GLN A 49 8.96 20.89 22.08
N PHE A 50 9.01 22.22 21.97
CA PHE A 50 9.43 22.89 20.76
C PHE A 50 10.94 22.75 20.51
N ASP A 51 11.78 22.81 21.55
CA ASP A 51 13.21 22.51 21.42
C ASP A 51 13.46 21.11 20.85
N ARG A 52 12.65 20.12 21.24
CA ARG A 52 12.72 18.77 20.68
C ARG A 52 12.24 18.71 19.23
N VAL A 53 11.26 19.54 18.84
CA VAL A 53 10.85 19.71 17.44
C VAL A 53 12.03 20.26 16.62
N LEU A 54 12.63 21.36 17.05
CA LEU A 54 13.80 21.96 16.39
C LEU A 54 14.97 20.98 16.30
N MET A 55 15.21 20.20 17.36
CA MET A 55 16.22 19.14 17.33
C MET A 55 15.91 18.10 16.25
N ILE A 56 14.68 17.59 16.14
CA ILE A 56 14.31 16.62 15.09
C ILE A 56 14.55 17.23 13.70
N LEU A 57 14.09 18.47 13.48
CA LEU A 57 14.27 19.18 12.21
C LEU A 57 15.75 19.38 11.86
N SER A 58 16.64 19.54 12.84
CA SER A 58 18.09 19.69 12.59
C SER A 58 18.76 18.44 11.98
N TYR A 59 18.14 17.27 12.09
CA TYR A 59 18.60 16.02 11.45
C TYR A 59 18.00 15.82 10.05
N MET A 60 17.06 16.65 9.63
CA MET A 60 16.48 16.62 8.29
C MET A 60 17.31 17.52 7.35
N LYS A 61 18.09 16.92 6.46
CA LYS A 61 19.11 17.62 5.67
C LYS A 61 19.10 17.17 4.21
N GLY A 62 19.14 18.15 3.30
CA GLY A 62 19.16 17.89 1.86
C GLY A 62 17.87 17.24 1.35
N GLY A 63 17.77 17.10 0.03
CA GLY A 63 16.59 16.52 -0.62
C GLY A 63 15.26 17.13 -0.16
N HIS A 64 14.23 16.30 -0.16
CA HIS A 64 12.87 16.72 0.23
C HIS A 64 12.75 17.05 1.72
N ALA A 65 13.60 16.45 2.56
CA ALA A 65 13.62 16.77 3.99
C ALA A 65 14.15 18.18 4.26
N GLY A 66 15.18 18.62 3.53
CA GLY A 66 15.71 19.98 3.60
C GLY A 66 14.68 21.03 3.16
N GLU A 67 13.94 20.75 2.08
CA GLU A 67 12.85 21.62 1.60
C GLU A 67 11.71 21.74 2.62
N TYR A 68 11.35 20.62 3.27
CA TYR A 68 10.39 20.62 4.37
C TYR A 68 10.85 21.52 5.51
N VAL A 69 12.11 21.42 5.94
CA VAL A 69 12.68 22.26 7.01
C VAL A 69 12.69 23.73 6.60
N ALA A 70 13.11 24.06 5.37
CA ALA A 70 13.10 25.43 4.88
C ALA A 70 11.69 26.03 4.88
N THR A 71 10.69 25.24 4.48
CA THR A 71 9.27 25.64 4.53
C THR A 71 8.78 25.83 5.96
N PHE A 72 9.17 24.95 6.88
CA PHE A 72 8.86 25.06 8.30
C PHE A 72 9.40 26.38 8.87
N MET A 73 10.69 26.67 8.65
CA MET A 73 11.34 27.88 9.18
C MET A 73 10.73 29.14 8.58
N LYS A 74 10.39 29.14 7.29
CA LYS A 74 9.68 30.28 6.68
C LYS A 74 8.32 30.56 7.34
N LYS A 75 7.59 29.52 7.75
CA LYS A 75 6.32 29.68 8.50
C LYS A 75 6.58 30.18 9.92
N TYR A 76 7.60 29.65 10.57
CA TYR A 76 8.02 30.08 11.91
C TYR A 76 8.40 31.57 11.93
N ASP A 77 9.17 32.04 10.95
CA ASP A 77 9.56 33.45 10.82
C ASP A 77 8.35 34.38 10.58
N ALA A 78 7.29 33.88 9.94
CA ALA A 78 6.08 34.64 9.67
C ALA A 78 5.15 34.69 10.89
N ASP A 79 4.96 33.57 11.57
CA ASP A 79 4.21 33.44 12.81
C ASP A 79 4.68 32.19 13.56
N GLU A 80 5.41 32.40 14.66
CA GLU A 80 5.94 31.35 15.52
C GLU A 80 4.83 30.42 16.05
N ASN A 81 3.63 30.92 16.29
CA ASN A 81 2.53 30.10 16.82
C ASN A 81 1.84 29.25 15.74
N SER A 82 2.08 29.56 14.46
CA SER A 82 1.46 28.85 13.33
C SER A 82 2.11 27.50 13.03
N VAL A 83 3.33 27.26 13.53
CA VAL A 83 4.06 26.02 13.27
C VAL A 83 3.75 24.94 14.30
N ILE A 84 4.15 23.72 13.97
CA ILE A 84 3.96 22.55 14.82
C ILE A 84 4.80 22.70 16.10
N GLN A 85 4.13 22.78 17.25
CA GLN A 85 4.78 23.05 18.55
C GLN A 85 5.21 21.79 19.31
N THR A 86 4.71 20.60 18.94
CA THR A 86 4.98 19.37 19.68
C THR A 86 5.54 18.26 18.82
N THR A 87 6.34 17.41 19.46
CA THR A 87 6.91 16.22 18.80
C THR A 87 5.85 15.24 18.31
N LYS A 88 4.71 15.11 19.02
CA LYS A 88 3.60 14.23 18.59
C LYS A 88 3.03 14.69 17.24
N THR A 89 2.64 15.95 17.16
CA THR A 89 2.05 16.54 15.95
C THR A 89 3.07 16.57 14.81
N LEU A 90 4.36 16.72 15.11
CA LEU A 90 5.42 16.65 14.11
C LEU A 90 5.51 15.24 13.52
N TRP A 91 5.49 14.19 14.35
CA TRP A 91 5.53 12.82 13.84
C TRP A 91 4.35 12.47 12.94
N GLU A 92 3.15 12.92 13.31
CA GLU A 92 1.95 12.74 12.47
C GLU A 92 2.10 13.46 11.12
N ASP A 93 2.69 14.65 11.12
CA ASP A 93 2.93 15.40 9.89
C ASP A 93 4.02 14.77 9.01
N LEU A 94 5.13 14.36 9.62
CA LEU A 94 6.19 13.65 8.92
C LEU A 94 5.71 12.31 8.36
N ASP A 95 4.80 11.61 9.05
CA ASP A 95 4.17 10.40 8.54
C ASP A 95 3.37 10.68 7.27
N ARG A 96 2.58 11.76 7.23
CA ARG A 96 1.86 12.15 6.00
C ARG A 96 2.79 12.43 4.83
N HIS A 97 3.96 13.02 5.08
CA HIS A 97 4.89 13.41 4.01
C HIS A 97 5.81 12.26 3.55
N PHE A 98 6.33 11.48 4.50
CA PHE A 98 7.45 10.57 4.26
C PHE A 98 7.15 9.10 4.50
N LEU A 99 6.02 8.75 5.13
CA LEU A 99 5.61 7.35 5.23
C LEU A 99 5.32 6.81 3.82
N ILE A 100 5.81 5.61 3.55
CA ILE A 100 5.40 4.88 2.38
C ILE A 100 3.98 4.38 2.65
N ASP A 101 3.04 4.81 1.81
CA ASP A 101 1.80 4.09 1.67
C ASP A 101 2.12 2.78 0.92
N GLU A 102 2.39 1.73 1.68
CA GLU A 102 2.74 0.42 1.11
C GLU A 102 1.55 -0.18 0.35
N GLN A 103 0.32 0.20 0.68
CA GLN A 103 -0.88 -0.22 -0.07
C GLN A 103 -0.92 0.47 -1.42
N ALA A 104 -0.74 1.80 -1.46
CA ALA A 104 -0.66 2.54 -2.72
C ALA A 104 0.52 2.07 -3.59
N LYS A 105 1.68 1.78 -2.99
CA LYS A 105 2.81 1.21 -3.76
C LYS A 105 2.54 -0.19 -4.25
N ALA A 106 1.88 -1.04 -3.47
CA ALA A 106 1.48 -2.36 -3.92
C ALA A 106 0.47 -2.25 -5.07
N TYR A 107 -0.43 -1.27 -5.02
CA TYR A 107 -1.35 -0.95 -6.09
C TYR A 107 -0.62 -0.47 -7.36
N ASP A 108 0.33 0.48 -7.24
CA ASP A 108 1.16 0.93 -8.36
C ASP A 108 1.92 -0.23 -9.00
N ARG A 109 2.49 -1.14 -8.17
CA ARG A 109 3.16 -2.36 -8.65
C ARG A 109 2.18 -3.26 -9.39
N LEU A 110 0.98 -3.47 -8.83
CA LEU A 110 -0.08 -4.29 -9.41
C LEU A 110 -0.51 -3.74 -10.78
N GLN A 111 -0.68 -2.42 -10.92
CA GLN A 111 -0.99 -1.75 -12.18
C GLN A 111 0.11 -1.86 -13.23
N ALA A 112 1.38 -1.82 -12.79
CA ALA A 112 2.54 -1.91 -13.67
C ALA A 112 2.92 -3.35 -14.05
N MET A 113 2.25 -4.36 -13.49
CA MET A 113 2.56 -5.76 -13.79
C MET A 113 2.38 -6.06 -15.28
N GLN A 114 3.31 -6.84 -15.82
CA GLN A 114 3.26 -7.39 -17.16
C GLN A 114 3.73 -8.84 -17.09
N MET A 115 2.98 -9.75 -17.72
CA MET A 115 3.32 -11.16 -17.72
C MET A 115 4.66 -11.42 -18.40
N GLY A 116 4.96 -10.71 -19.49
CA GLY A 116 6.25 -10.80 -20.18
C GLY A 116 6.64 -12.25 -20.48
N ALA A 117 7.83 -12.66 -20.04
CA ALA A 117 8.35 -14.03 -20.19
C ALA A 117 7.99 -14.99 -19.04
N LEU A 118 7.25 -14.54 -18.02
CA LEU A 118 6.86 -15.40 -16.89
C LEU A 118 5.91 -16.50 -17.36
N SER A 119 5.94 -17.63 -16.64
CA SER A 119 4.87 -18.62 -16.73
C SER A 119 3.57 -18.08 -16.14
N ALA A 120 2.44 -18.66 -16.52
CA ALA A 120 1.13 -18.25 -15.98
C ALA A 120 1.08 -18.38 -14.45
N GLN A 121 1.56 -19.51 -13.92
CA GLN A 121 1.58 -19.75 -12.48
C GLN A 121 2.43 -18.72 -11.72
N GLU A 122 3.66 -18.45 -12.18
CA GLU A 122 4.53 -17.45 -11.54
C GLU A 122 3.94 -16.04 -11.61
N PHE A 123 3.28 -15.70 -12.72
CA PHE A 123 2.60 -14.41 -12.87
C PHE A 123 1.44 -14.29 -11.88
N PHE A 124 0.52 -15.26 -11.84
CA PHE A 124 -0.65 -15.21 -10.96
C PHE A 124 -0.26 -15.19 -9.48
N SER A 125 0.73 -15.97 -9.04
CA SER A 125 1.21 -15.92 -7.66
C SER A 125 1.78 -14.54 -7.28
N LYS A 126 2.50 -13.87 -8.19
CA LYS A 126 2.99 -12.51 -7.95
C LYS A 126 1.87 -11.47 -7.96
N PHE A 127 0.88 -11.65 -8.83
CA PHE A 127 -0.27 -10.77 -8.97
C PHE A 127 -1.15 -10.82 -7.72
N GLU A 128 -1.48 -12.01 -7.25
CA GLU A 128 -2.25 -12.24 -6.01
C GLU A 128 -1.54 -11.63 -4.79
N LEU A 129 -0.22 -11.79 -4.68
CA LEU A 129 0.57 -11.20 -3.60
C LEU A 129 0.49 -9.66 -3.63
N CYS A 130 0.62 -9.04 -4.81
CA CYS A 130 0.52 -7.58 -4.94
C CYS A 130 -0.90 -7.09 -4.64
N ALA A 131 -1.93 -7.80 -5.10
CA ALA A 131 -3.33 -7.49 -4.82
C ALA A 131 -3.62 -7.56 -3.31
N PHE A 132 -3.15 -8.60 -2.63
CA PHE A 132 -3.25 -8.73 -1.18
C PHE A 132 -2.56 -7.57 -0.44
N GLN A 133 -1.33 -7.22 -0.85
CA GLN A 133 -0.58 -6.09 -0.27
C GLN A 133 -1.25 -4.73 -0.53
N ALA A 134 -1.97 -4.59 -1.65
CA ALA A 134 -2.77 -3.42 -2.00
C ALA A 134 -4.14 -3.40 -1.30
N ASN A 135 -4.42 -4.37 -0.42
CA ASN A 135 -5.72 -4.55 0.25
C ASN A 135 -6.87 -4.90 -0.71
N ILE A 136 -6.57 -5.47 -1.87
CA ILE A 136 -7.52 -5.93 -2.90
C ILE A 136 -7.57 -7.47 -2.85
N HIS A 137 -8.17 -8.02 -1.80
CA HIS A 137 -8.20 -9.47 -1.56
C HIS A 137 -9.62 -10.05 -1.43
N ASP A 138 -10.65 -9.20 -1.38
CA ASP A 138 -12.03 -9.62 -1.61
C ASP A 138 -12.29 -9.70 -3.13
N PHE A 139 -12.07 -10.90 -3.68
CA PHE A 139 -12.15 -11.12 -5.13
C PHE A 139 -13.54 -10.82 -5.72
N GLU A 140 -14.61 -10.97 -4.94
CA GLU A 140 -15.97 -10.68 -5.40
C GLU A 140 -16.19 -9.16 -5.44
N ALA A 141 -15.84 -8.47 -4.34
CA ALA A 141 -15.98 -7.02 -4.26
C ALA A 141 -15.10 -6.27 -5.29
N HIS A 142 -13.95 -6.85 -5.64
CA HIS A 142 -12.97 -6.24 -6.54
C HIS A 142 -12.89 -6.90 -7.92
N PHE A 143 -13.84 -7.75 -8.30
CA PHE A 143 -13.77 -8.54 -9.53
C PHE A 143 -13.50 -7.70 -10.79
N GLN A 144 -14.23 -6.60 -10.98
CA GLN A 144 -14.09 -5.75 -12.17
C GLN A 144 -12.72 -5.06 -12.23
N GLU A 145 -12.18 -4.66 -11.09
CA GLU A 145 -10.87 -4.03 -10.99
C GLU A 145 -9.77 -5.05 -11.30
N LEU A 146 -9.79 -6.22 -10.64
CA LEU A 146 -8.83 -7.29 -10.86
C LEU A 146 -8.87 -7.78 -12.31
N LYS A 147 -10.06 -7.92 -12.90
CA LYS A 147 -10.23 -8.26 -14.31
C LYS A 147 -9.57 -7.23 -15.24
N SER A 148 -9.84 -5.94 -15.03
CA SER A 148 -9.23 -4.86 -15.83
C SER A 148 -7.70 -4.87 -15.75
N LEU A 149 -7.15 -5.14 -14.56
CA LEU A 149 -5.71 -5.21 -14.34
C LEU A 149 -5.09 -6.44 -15.03
N LEU A 150 -5.76 -7.60 -14.94
CA LEU A 150 -5.33 -8.83 -15.62
C LEU A 150 -5.36 -8.68 -17.15
N GLU A 151 -6.41 -8.11 -17.72
CA GLU A 151 -6.53 -7.89 -19.17
C GLU A 151 -5.41 -6.98 -19.72
N LYS A 152 -4.92 -6.03 -18.92
CA LYS A 152 -3.79 -5.16 -19.28
C LYS A 152 -2.43 -5.83 -19.11
N ALA A 153 -2.32 -6.79 -18.21
CA ALA A 153 -1.06 -7.40 -17.80
C ALA A 153 -0.76 -8.73 -18.50
N LEU A 154 -1.78 -9.47 -18.91
CA LEU A 154 -1.66 -10.77 -19.56
C LEU A 154 -1.24 -10.65 -21.04
N ARG A 155 -0.56 -11.69 -21.54
CA ARG A 155 -0.27 -11.80 -22.97
C ARG A 155 -1.54 -12.11 -23.78
N ALA A 156 -1.58 -11.62 -25.02
CA ALA A 156 -2.76 -11.72 -25.89
C ALA A 156 -3.19 -13.16 -26.21
N ASP A 157 -2.26 -14.10 -26.26
CA ASP A 157 -2.54 -15.54 -26.45
C ASP A 157 -3.38 -16.10 -25.30
N ILE A 158 -3.08 -15.74 -24.06
CA ILE A 158 -3.81 -16.19 -22.88
C ILE A 158 -5.18 -15.52 -22.78
N ILE A 159 -5.29 -14.23 -23.10
CA ILE A 159 -6.58 -13.51 -23.13
C ILE A 159 -7.55 -14.18 -24.12
N ARG A 160 -7.05 -14.57 -25.30
CA ARG A 160 -7.87 -15.29 -26.30
C ARG A 160 -8.37 -16.63 -25.75
N LEU A 161 -7.52 -17.40 -25.06
CA LEU A 161 -7.92 -18.66 -24.45
C LEU A 161 -8.99 -18.46 -23.37
N LEU A 162 -8.86 -17.45 -22.52
CA LEU A 162 -9.84 -17.15 -21.48
C LEU A 162 -11.21 -16.77 -22.07
N ASN A 163 -11.23 -15.99 -23.14
CA ASN A 163 -12.49 -15.59 -23.81
C ASN A 163 -13.18 -16.79 -24.48
N ILE A 164 -12.42 -17.69 -25.12
CA ILE A 164 -12.98 -18.91 -25.73
C ILE A 164 -13.61 -19.80 -24.66
N VAL A 165 -12.94 -19.98 -23.52
CA VAL A 165 -13.48 -20.78 -22.40
C VAL A 165 -14.73 -20.13 -21.80
N GLY A 166 -14.76 -18.79 -21.69
CA GLY A 166 -15.94 -18.06 -21.22
C GLY A 166 -17.18 -18.20 -22.10
N GLU A 167 -17.01 -18.27 -23.43
CA GLU A 167 -18.12 -18.48 -24.38
C GLU A 167 -18.69 -19.91 -24.29
N THR A 168 -17.85 -20.92 -24.06
CA THR A 168 -18.30 -22.32 -23.94
C THR A 168 -19.17 -22.62 -22.71
N HIS A 169 -19.21 -21.70 -21.73
CA HIS A 169 -20.04 -21.84 -20.53
C HIS A 169 -21.36 -21.04 -20.57
N SER A 170 -21.69 -20.37 -21.68
CA SER A 170 -23.04 -19.82 -21.90
C SER A 170 -23.97 -20.93 -22.44
N PRO A 171 -25.00 -21.38 -21.71
CA PRO A 171 -25.90 -22.41 -22.22
C PRO A 171 -26.72 -21.82 -23.37
N SER A 172 -26.36 -22.23 -24.60
CA SER A 172 -27.15 -22.04 -25.80
C SER A 172 -28.51 -22.74 -25.63
N GLY A 173 -29.50 -22.03 -25.10
CA GLY A 173 -30.88 -22.45 -25.11
C GLY A 173 -31.47 -22.33 -26.51
N LYS A 174 -31.32 -23.38 -27.33
CA LYS A 174 -32.14 -23.62 -28.53
C LYS A 174 -32.28 -25.12 -28.80
N ASP A 175 -33.24 -25.75 -28.13
CA ASP A 175 -33.84 -26.99 -28.63
C ASP A 175 -35.24 -26.67 -29.15
N ASN A 176 -35.30 -26.43 -30.46
CA ASN A 176 -36.52 -26.60 -31.25
C ASN A 176 -36.62 -28.08 -31.61
N SER A 177 -37.58 -28.80 -31.04
CA SER A 177 -38.10 -30.03 -31.65
C SER A 177 -39.60 -29.88 -31.86
N ASN A 178 -39.97 -29.89 -33.14
CA ASN A 178 -41.33 -29.95 -33.65
C ASN A 178 -41.50 -31.33 -34.30
N LEU A 179 -42.45 -32.15 -33.83
CA LEU A 179 -43.04 -33.37 -34.43
C LEU A 179 -43.94 -33.98 -33.33
N GLY A 180 -45.20 -34.37 -33.48
CA GLY A 180 -46.08 -34.48 -34.62
C GLY A 180 -47.51 -34.82 -34.13
N SER A 181 -48.44 -34.78 -35.08
CA SER A 181 -49.89 -34.96 -34.98
C SER A 181 -50.38 -36.31 -34.44
N SER A 182 -51.41 -36.33 -33.56
CA SER A 182 -52.70 -37.03 -33.81
C SER A 182 -53.66 -37.09 -32.60
N ARG A 183 -54.86 -36.51 -32.80
CA ARG A 183 -56.20 -37.13 -32.65
C ARG A 183 -56.50 -38.00 -31.38
N HIS A 184 -57.34 -37.52 -30.46
CA HIS A 184 -58.77 -37.90 -30.32
C HIS A 184 -59.45 -37.30 -29.07
N LYS A 185 -60.75 -37.01 -29.24
CA LYS A 185 -61.80 -36.61 -28.27
C LYS A 185 -61.74 -37.33 -26.92
N VAL A 186 -62.24 -36.69 -25.85
CA VAL A 186 -63.50 -37.05 -25.14
C VAL A 186 -63.99 -35.88 -24.25
N HIS A 187 -65.27 -35.53 -24.43
CA HIS A 187 -66.13 -34.73 -23.54
C HIS A 187 -66.23 -35.34 -22.13
N HIS A 188 -66.20 -34.54 -21.06
CA HIS A 188 -67.42 -34.19 -20.31
C HIS A 188 -67.11 -33.35 -19.07
N GLU A 189 -68.10 -32.50 -18.78
CA GLU A 189 -68.34 -31.70 -17.59
C GLU A 189 -68.09 -32.43 -16.25
N HIS A 190 -67.70 -31.67 -15.21
CA HIS A 190 -68.53 -31.49 -14.01
C HIS A 190 -67.88 -30.47 -13.04
N ARG A 191 -68.55 -29.33 -12.88
CA ARG A 191 -69.05 -28.70 -11.63
C ARG A 191 -68.21 -28.97 -10.35
N LEU A 192 -67.77 -27.95 -9.61
CA LEU A 192 -68.60 -27.28 -8.59
C LEU A 192 -67.93 -25.99 -8.07
N ALA A 193 -68.80 -25.01 -7.80
CA ALA A 193 -68.58 -23.97 -6.80
C ALA A 193 -68.86 -24.52 -5.40
#